data_AF-A0A0K0EBG3-F1
#
_entry.id   AF-A0A0K0EBG3-F1
#
_cell.length_a   1.000
_cell.length_b   1.000
_cell.length_c   1.000
_cell.angle_alpha   90.00
_cell.angle_beta   90.00
_cell.angle_gamma   90.00
#
_symmetry.space_group_name_H-M   'P 1'
#
loop_
_entity.id
_entity.type
_entity.pdbx_description
1 polymer ?
#
loop_
_entity_poly.entity_id
_entity_poly.type
_entity_poly.pdbx_seq_one_letter_code
_entity_poly.pdbx_strand_id
1 'polypeptide(L)'
;MNFAQIFVIVPLTYVDVNYIQDYPSTFFYNFIMEADSVGYNCGMMLLLTLTIDRFITFSNVCKSKYIKHRIIIFGIISWTYGMVIMILNNIFEIKKLYDRENFCIYVTINSSSLHSVIFISFTQMFSRIVPFIILGIYIFCIVRIKSFTRKKSMSIEKTRFEKKLLIQGFSFAMFYEVEALLFYQRDSILSIIGKEYTKHYYIVLNFFIILFTCFNSVAIFIFIDKAREHLKRTIFCRKNIKKSISMKY
;
A
#
# COMPACT_ATOMS: atom_id res chain seq x y z
N MET A 1 7.35 1.22 1.93
CA MET A 1 6.44 2.36 1.77
C MET A 1 5.72 2.59 3.07
N ASN A 2 6.20 3.58 3.80
CA ASN A 2 5.65 4.35 4.94
C ASN A 2 6.85 5.12 5.48
N PHE A 3 7.48 5.91 4.59
CA PHE A 3 8.72 6.60 4.88
C PHE A 3 8.50 7.65 5.98
N ALA A 4 7.32 8.29 5.99
CA ALA A 4 6.93 9.19 7.05
C ALA A 4 6.89 8.50 8.43
N GLN A 5 6.43 7.24 8.51
CA GLN A 5 6.41 6.53 9.79
C GLN A 5 7.83 6.38 10.38
N ILE A 6 8.80 5.99 9.55
CA ILE A 6 10.17 5.70 9.99
C ILE A 6 11.00 6.98 10.19
N PHE A 7 10.88 7.95 9.29
CA PHE A 7 11.77 9.12 9.24
C PHE A 7 11.15 10.39 9.84
N VAL A 8 9.83 10.40 10.09
CA VAL A 8 9.13 11.57 10.64
C VAL A 8 8.48 11.21 11.97
N ILE A 9 7.52 10.28 11.96
CA ILE A 9 6.68 9.98 13.12
C ILE A 9 7.51 9.43 14.26
N VAL A 10 8.24 8.33 14.06
CA VAL A 10 9.03 7.72 15.14
C VAL A 10 10.08 8.70 15.69
N PRO A 11 10.93 9.36 14.89
CA PRO A 11 11.91 10.30 15.42
C PRO A 11 11.27 11.50 16.14
N LEU A 12 10.24 12.13 15.56
CA LEU A 12 9.60 13.29 16.18
C LEU A 12 8.75 12.93 17.40
N THR A 13 8.31 11.68 17.53
CA THR A 13 7.60 11.21 18.73
C THR A 13 8.55 11.11 19.92
N TYR A 14 9.77 10.57 19.72
CA TYR A 14 10.66 10.17 20.82
C TYR A 14 11.81 11.14 21.10
N VAL A 15 12.24 11.97 20.15
CA VAL A 15 13.34 12.92 20.37
C VAL A 15 12.81 14.25 20.86
N ASP A 16 13.39 14.79 21.94
CA ASP A 16 12.94 16.01 22.62
C ASP A 16 12.73 17.21 21.66
N VAL A 17 11.68 18.00 21.94
CA VAL A 17 11.19 19.13 21.11
C VAL A 17 12.29 20.14 20.84
N ASN A 18 13.12 20.41 21.84
CA ASN A 18 14.15 21.44 21.76
C ASN A 18 15.23 21.14 20.71
N TYR A 19 15.45 19.87 20.34
CA TYR A 19 16.48 19.51 19.36
C TYR A 19 15.98 19.45 17.93
N ILE A 20 14.66 19.43 17.71
CA ILE A 20 14.09 19.19 16.38
C ILE A 20 12.94 20.16 16.01
N GLN A 21 12.94 21.37 16.55
CA GLN A 21 11.94 22.39 16.19
C GLN A 21 11.97 22.76 14.70
N ASP A 22 13.15 22.81 14.08
CA ASP A 22 13.29 23.26 12.69
C ASP A 22 13.04 22.16 11.66
N TYR A 23 13.03 20.88 12.03
CA TYR A 23 12.92 19.78 11.07
C TYR A 23 11.66 19.82 10.20
N PRO A 24 10.45 20.15 10.70
CA PRO A 24 9.27 20.29 9.85
C PRO A 24 9.41 21.33 8.74
N SER A 25 10.32 22.31 8.89
CA SER A 25 10.62 23.31 7.87
C SER A 25 11.67 22.85 6.84
N THR A 26 12.36 21.74 7.10
CA THR A 26 13.44 21.27 6.22
C THR A 26 12.90 20.68 4.92
N PHE A 27 13.70 20.79 3.86
CA PHE A 27 13.42 20.12 2.59
C PHE A 27 13.28 18.60 2.76
N PHE A 28 14.10 17.99 3.61
CA PHE A 28 14.07 16.54 3.83
C PHE A 28 12.74 16.08 4.41
N TYR A 29 12.21 16.78 5.41
CA TYR A 29 10.88 16.49 5.97
C TYR A 29 9.81 16.58 4.87
N ASN A 30 9.77 17.68 4.11
CA ASN A 30 8.78 17.89 3.05
C ASN A 30 8.88 16.80 1.97
N PHE A 31 10.09 16.43 1.57
CA PHE A 31 10.33 15.36 0.62
C PHE A 31 9.80 14.01 1.13
N ILE A 32 10.05 13.66 2.40
CA ILE A 32 9.57 12.41 2.98
C ILE A 32 8.04 12.38 3.05
N MET A 33 7.41 13.48 3.45
CA MET A 33 5.94 13.59 3.51
C MET A 33 5.29 13.48 2.13
N GLU A 34 5.90 14.07 1.10
CA GLU A 34 5.44 13.92 -0.28
C GLU A 34 5.70 12.52 -0.84
N ALA A 35 6.88 11.94 -0.58
CA ALA A 35 7.21 10.57 -0.99
C ALA A 35 6.25 9.55 -0.35
N ASP A 36 5.79 9.80 0.87
CA ASP A 36 4.76 9.00 1.53
C ASP A 36 3.42 9.07 0.78
N SER A 37 3.00 10.28 0.36
CA SER A 37 1.81 10.49 -0.49
C SER A 37 1.92 9.80 -1.86
N VAL A 38 3.04 9.98 -2.57
CA VAL A 38 3.30 9.33 -3.86
C VAL A 38 3.25 7.83 -3.71
N GLY A 39 3.91 7.32 -2.67
CA GLY A 39 3.88 5.92 -2.32
C GLY A 39 2.44 5.44 -2.19
N TYR A 40 1.66 6.03 -1.29
CA TYR A 40 0.29 5.60 -1.00
C TYR A 40 -0.56 5.50 -2.28
N ASN A 41 -0.54 6.56 -3.09
CA ASN A 41 -1.30 6.63 -4.34
C ASN A 41 -0.80 5.63 -5.40
N CYS A 42 0.51 5.49 -5.57
CA CYS A 42 1.10 4.51 -6.47
C CYS A 42 0.77 3.07 -6.03
N GLY A 43 0.82 2.79 -4.72
CA GLY A 43 0.48 1.49 -4.14
C GLY A 43 -0.98 1.11 -4.37
N MET A 44 -1.90 2.05 -4.12
CA MET A 44 -3.33 1.86 -4.39
C MET A 44 -3.59 1.60 -5.88
N MET A 45 -3.02 2.42 -6.76
CA MET A 45 -3.21 2.29 -8.20
C MET A 45 -2.59 0.99 -8.74
N LEU A 46 -1.45 0.56 -8.18
CA LEU A 46 -0.84 -0.72 -8.52
C LEU A 46 -1.76 -1.88 -8.12
N LEU A 47 -2.35 -1.84 -6.93
CA LEU A 47 -3.30 -2.86 -6.48
C LEU A 47 -4.55 -2.89 -7.39
N LEU A 48 -5.09 -1.72 -7.74
CA LEU A 48 -6.23 -1.60 -8.65
C LEU A 48 -5.90 -2.16 -10.03
N THR A 49 -4.79 -1.76 -10.63
CA THR A 49 -4.39 -2.23 -11.97
C THR A 49 -4.06 -3.72 -12.00
N LEU A 50 -3.43 -4.27 -10.96
CA LEU A 50 -3.23 -5.73 -10.81
C LEU A 50 -4.57 -6.47 -10.71
N THR A 51 -5.57 -5.85 -10.06
CA THR A 51 -6.91 -6.43 -9.94
C THR A 51 -7.64 -6.42 -11.27
N ILE A 52 -7.54 -5.33 -12.04
CA ILE A 52 -8.04 -5.24 -13.42
C ILE A 52 -7.34 -6.27 -14.32
N ASP A 53 -6.02 -6.45 -14.16
CA ASP A 53 -5.25 -7.46 -14.89
C ASP A 53 -5.79 -8.88 -14.66
N ARG A 54 -6.11 -9.21 -13.40
CA ARG A 54 -6.76 -10.48 -13.04
C ARG A 54 -8.14 -10.59 -13.66
N PHE A 55 -8.95 -9.53 -13.58
CA PHE A 55 -10.27 -9.50 -14.18
C PHE A 55 -10.21 -9.79 -15.68
N ILE A 56 -9.33 -9.11 -16.43
CA ILE A 56 -9.14 -9.35 -17.87
C ILE A 56 -8.76 -10.82 -18.14
N THR A 57 -7.89 -11.38 -17.30
CA THR A 57 -7.44 -12.78 -17.41
C THR A 57 -8.60 -13.78 -17.21
N PHE A 58 -9.49 -13.55 -16.25
CA PHE A 58 -10.64 -14.43 -15.98
C PHE A 58 -11.89 -14.12 -16.80
N SER A 59 -11.99 -12.94 -17.39
CA SER A 59 -13.07 -12.57 -18.31
C SER A 59 -12.84 -13.11 -19.72
N ASN A 60 -11.70 -13.77 -19.98
CA ASN A 60 -11.35 -14.37 -21.27
C ASN A 60 -11.25 -13.36 -22.44
N VAL A 61 -11.21 -12.05 -22.13
CA VAL A 61 -11.26 -10.97 -23.13
C VAL A 61 -9.91 -10.78 -23.84
N CYS A 62 -8.80 -11.19 -23.22
CA CYS A 62 -7.49 -11.12 -23.87
C CYS A 62 -6.67 -12.39 -23.66
N LYS A 63 -6.27 -13.01 -24.79
CA LYS A 63 -5.35 -14.15 -24.82
C LYS A 63 -4.11 -13.83 -23.97
N SER A 64 -3.72 -14.78 -23.12
CA SER A 64 -2.58 -14.77 -22.17
C SER A 64 -1.22 -14.32 -22.76
N LYS A 65 -1.12 -14.10 -24.07
CA LYS A 65 0.12 -13.84 -24.81
C LYS A 65 0.82 -12.53 -24.41
N TYR A 66 0.07 -11.54 -23.91
CA TYR A 66 0.60 -10.20 -23.59
C TYR A 66 0.66 -9.87 -22.09
N ILE A 67 0.62 -10.88 -21.22
CA ILE A 67 0.56 -10.66 -19.76
C ILE A 67 1.76 -9.85 -19.23
N LYS A 68 2.98 -10.12 -19.73
CA LYS A 68 4.19 -9.38 -19.31
C LYS A 68 4.12 -7.90 -19.69
N HIS A 69 3.70 -7.60 -20.92
CA HIS A 69 3.61 -6.22 -21.41
C HIS A 69 2.53 -5.45 -20.64
N ARG A 70 1.37 -6.06 -20.38
CA ARG A 70 0.31 -5.47 -19.55
C ARG A 70 0.80 -5.10 -18.15
N ILE A 71 1.50 -6.01 -17.47
CA ILE A 71 2.03 -5.75 -16.13
C ILE A 71 3.01 -4.56 -16.15
N ILE A 72 3.89 -4.46 -17.15
CA ILE A 72 4.82 -3.33 -17.30
C ILE A 72 4.04 -2.02 -17.52
N ILE A 73 3.08 -2.01 -18.43
CA ILE A 73 2.25 -0.83 -18.73
C ILE A 73 1.48 -0.39 -17.48
N PHE A 74 0.87 -1.31 -16.75
CA PHE A 74 0.16 -1.03 -15.50
C PHE A 74 1.08 -0.49 -14.41
N GLY A 75 2.31 -0.99 -14.33
CA GLY A 75 3.34 -0.42 -13.46
C GLY A 75 3.64 1.04 -13.79
N ILE A 76 3.85 1.35 -15.08
CA ILE A 76 4.11 2.73 -15.54
C ILE A 76 2.92 3.64 -15.23
N ILE A 77 1.69 3.21 -15.56
CA ILE A 77 0.46 3.98 -15.28
C ILE A 77 0.34 4.30 -13.78
N SER A 78 0.63 3.33 -12.92
CA SER A 78 0.54 3.52 -11.46
C SER A 78 1.54 4.54 -10.94
N TRP A 79 2.77 4.53 -11.47
CA TRP A 79 3.78 5.54 -11.14
C TRP A 79 3.42 6.92 -11.66
N THR A 80 2.99 7.02 -12.92
CA THR A 80 2.55 8.29 -13.51
C THR A 80 1.41 8.89 -12.70
N TYR A 81 0.43 8.08 -12.28
CA TYR A 81 -0.65 8.52 -11.40
C TYR A 81 -0.13 9.10 -10.08
N GLY A 82 0.77 8.38 -9.39
CA GLY A 82 1.37 8.87 -8.15
C GLY A 82 2.10 10.21 -8.30
N MET A 83 2.86 10.38 -9.39
CA MET A 83 3.58 11.62 -9.68
C MET A 83 2.63 12.77 -10.05
N VAL A 84 1.57 12.50 -10.81
CA VAL A 84 0.54 13.50 -11.15
C VAL A 84 -0.17 14.00 -9.89
N ILE A 85 -0.56 13.10 -8.98
CA ILE A 85 -1.17 13.50 -7.70
C ILE A 85 -0.25 14.40 -6.89
N MET A 86 1.06 14.09 -6.83
CA MET A 86 2.04 14.96 -6.15
C MET A 86 2.13 16.34 -6.79
N ILE A 87 2.17 16.42 -8.13
CA ILE A 87 2.19 17.71 -8.85
C ILE A 87 0.91 18.50 -8.52
N LEU A 88 -0.26 17.85 -8.56
CA LEU A 88 -1.53 18.50 -8.25
C LEU A 88 -1.62 18.93 -6.78
N ASN A 89 -1.12 18.13 -5.83
CA ASN A 89 -1.03 18.52 -4.43
C ASN A 89 -0.21 19.80 -4.25
N ASN A 90 0.94 19.90 -4.92
CA ASN A 90 1.78 21.10 -4.88
C ASN A 90 1.09 22.32 -5.52
N ILE A 91 0.42 22.15 -6.66
CA ILE A 91 -0.32 23.23 -7.33
C ILE A 91 -1.47 23.75 -6.46
N PHE A 92 -2.19 22.84 -5.78
CA PHE A 92 -3.33 23.18 -4.92
C PHE A 92 -2.93 23.43 -3.46
N GLU A 93 -1.63 23.54 -3.17
CA GLU A 93 -1.09 23.79 -1.83
C GLU A 93 -1.60 22.83 -0.74
N ILE A 94 -1.85 21.57 -1.12
CA ILE A 94 -2.26 20.50 -0.22
C ILE A 94 -1.00 19.90 0.38
N LYS A 95 -0.74 20.20 1.66
CA LYS A 95 0.46 19.73 2.36
C LYS A 95 0.09 18.76 3.47
N LYS A 96 0.85 17.67 3.59
CA LYS A 96 0.77 16.80 4.77
C LYS A 96 1.72 17.31 5.85
N LEU A 97 1.20 17.42 7.06
CA LEU A 97 1.97 17.81 8.25
C LEU A 97 1.78 16.75 9.34
N TYR A 98 2.76 16.66 10.22
CA TYR A 98 2.73 15.78 11.38
C TYR A 98 2.42 16.61 12.62
N ASP A 99 1.28 16.31 13.25
CA ASP A 99 0.90 16.82 14.55
C ASP A 99 1.58 15.95 15.62
N ARG A 100 2.57 16.56 16.27
CA ARG A 100 3.37 15.91 17.30
C ARG A 100 2.63 15.76 18.63
N GLU A 101 1.63 16.58 18.93
CA GLU A 101 0.89 16.47 20.19
C GLU A 101 -0.04 15.26 20.17
N ASN A 102 -0.75 15.09 19.04
CA ASN A 102 -1.69 14.00 18.83
C ASN A 102 -1.08 12.77 18.15
N PHE A 103 0.20 12.84 17.76
CA PHE A 103 0.91 11.80 17.01
C PHE A 103 0.22 11.40 15.71
N CYS A 104 -0.35 12.34 14.97
CA CYS A 104 -1.11 12.06 13.76
C CYS A 104 -0.59 12.86 12.56
N ILE A 105 -0.75 12.30 11.36
CA ILE A 105 -0.56 13.07 10.12
C ILE A 105 -1.89 13.72 9.77
N TYR A 106 -1.87 15.02 9.54
CA TYR A 106 -3.01 15.78 9.05
C TYR A 106 -2.67 16.46 7.72
N VAL A 107 -3.71 16.83 6.98
CA VAL A 107 -3.57 17.50 5.70
C VAL A 107 -4.04 18.94 5.87
N THR A 108 -3.15 19.90 5.62
CA THR A 108 -3.52 21.31 5.48
C THR A 108 -3.88 21.59 4.03
N ILE A 109 -5.02 22.25 3.85
CA ILE A 109 -5.50 22.71 2.55
C ILE A 109 -5.64 24.22 2.59
N ASN A 110 -5.37 24.88 1.46
CA ASN A 110 -5.73 26.28 1.29
C ASN A 110 -7.25 26.38 1.07
N SER A 111 -8.00 26.55 2.16
CA SER A 111 -9.47 26.58 2.16
C SER A 111 -10.07 27.75 1.38
N SER A 112 -9.27 28.77 1.05
CA SER A 112 -9.71 29.89 0.20
C SER A 112 -9.85 29.51 -1.28
N SER A 113 -9.21 28.42 -1.70
CA SER A 113 -9.26 27.93 -3.08
C SER A 113 -10.29 26.80 -3.22
N LEU A 114 -11.41 27.11 -3.88
CA LEU A 114 -12.49 26.15 -4.18
C LEU A 114 -11.95 24.89 -4.88
N HIS A 115 -10.99 25.04 -5.80
CA HIS A 115 -10.39 23.94 -6.52
C HIS A 115 -9.66 22.95 -5.60
N SER A 116 -8.97 23.45 -4.58
CA SER A 116 -8.26 22.62 -3.60
C SER A 116 -9.23 21.77 -2.77
N VAL A 117 -10.36 22.36 -2.36
CA VAL A 117 -11.42 21.67 -1.62
C VAL A 117 -12.08 20.58 -2.48
N ILE A 118 -12.36 20.87 -3.75
CA ILE A 118 -12.93 19.87 -4.68
C ILE A 118 -11.94 18.72 -4.91
N PHE A 119 -10.67 19.03 -5.14
CA PHE A 119 -9.64 18.04 -5.42
C PHE A 119 -9.37 17.12 -4.22
N ILE A 120 -9.27 17.65 -2.99
CA ILE A 120 -9.12 16.81 -1.80
C ILE A 120 -10.36 15.93 -1.57
N SER A 121 -11.56 16.45 -1.82
CA SER A 121 -12.81 15.68 -1.69
C SER A 121 -12.85 14.53 -2.69
N PHE A 122 -12.45 14.78 -3.95
CA PHE A 122 -12.37 13.75 -4.99
C PHE A 122 -11.35 12.66 -4.62
N THR A 123 -10.14 13.03 -4.21
CA THR A 123 -9.10 12.05 -3.85
C THR A 123 -9.49 11.21 -2.63
N GLN A 124 -10.12 11.81 -1.62
CA GLN A 124 -10.67 11.08 -0.48
C GLN A 124 -11.80 10.12 -0.88
N MET A 125 -12.73 10.57 -1.73
CA MET A 125 -13.82 9.72 -2.23
C MET A 125 -13.26 8.54 -3.04
N PHE A 126 -12.31 8.79 -3.93
CA PHE A 126 -11.65 7.75 -4.72
C PHE A 126 -10.98 6.72 -3.81
N SER A 127 -10.20 7.19 -2.83
CA SER A 127 -9.50 6.34 -1.86
C SER A 127 -10.45 5.51 -0.98
N ARG A 128 -11.68 5.99 -0.75
CA ARG A 128 -12.73 5.22 -0.05
C ARG A 128 -13.37 4.15 -0.93
N ILE A 129 -13.61 4.44 -2.20
CA ILE A 129 -14.39 3.54 -3.09
C ILE A 129 -13.51 2.44 -3.70
N VAL A 130 -12.27 2.75 -4.04
CA VAL A 130 -11.35 1.82 -4.72
C VAL A 130 -11.16 0.50 -3.98
N PRO A 131 -10.96 0.48 -2.64
CA PRO A 131 -10.83 -0.76 -1.88
C PRO A 131 -12.03 -1.72 -2.04
N PHE A 132 -13.26 -1.20 -1.99
CA PHE A 132 -14.48 -1.98 -2.25
C PHE A 132 -14.55 -2.52 -3.68
N ILE A 133 -14.19 -1.71 -4.69
CA ILE A 133 -14.13 -2.16 -6.08
C ILE A 133 -13.13 -3.32 -6.23
N ILE A 134 -11.95 -3.19 -5.62
CA ILE A 134 -10.91 -4.21 -5.64
C ILE A 134 -11.42 -5.51 -5.01
N LEU A 135 -12.03 -5.44 -3.83
CA LEU A 135 -12.62 -6.59 -3.14
C LEU A 135 -13.69 -7.27 -4.01
N GLY A 136 -14.63 -6.50 -4.57
CA GLY A 136 -15.68 -7.01 -5.44
C GLY A 136 -15.12 -7.76 -6.66
N ILE A 137 -14.10 -7.21 -7.32
CA ILE A 137 -13.46 -7.85 -8.47
C ILE A 137 -12.73 -9.13 -8.07
N TYR A 138 -12.04 -9.16 -6.92
CA TYR A 138 -11.38 -10.39 -6.45
C TYR A 138 -12.39 -11.48 -6.11
N ILE A 139 -13.50 -11.14 -5.46
CA ILE A 139 -14.59 -12.09 -5.19
C ILE A 139 -15.11 -12.68 -6.51
N PHE A 140 -15.39 -11.83 -7.50
CA PHE A 140 -15.79 -12.27 -8.83
C PHE A 140 -14.76 -13.22 -9.47
N CYS A 141 -13.47 -12.88 -9.42
CA CYS A 141 -12.40 -13.72 -9.97
C CYS A 141 -12.31 -15.08 -9.26
N ILE A 142 -12.48 -15.12 -7.93
CA ILE A 142 -12.51 -16.35 -7.12
C ILE A 142 -13.73 -17.22 -7.47
N VAL A 143 -14.87 -16.63 -7.80
CA VAL A 143 -16.03 -17.39 -8.30
C VAL A 143 -15.75 -17.94 -9.71
N ARG A 144 -15.14 -17.15 -10.60
CA ARG A 144 -14.84 -17.55 -11.98
C ARG A 144 -13.79 -18.67 -12.06
N ILE A 145 -12.76 -18.66 -11.22
CA ILE A 145 -11.75 -19.74 -11.21
C ILE A 145 -12.37 -21.10 -10.85
N LYS A 146 -13.39 -21.13 -9.98
CA LYS A 146 -14.16 -22.36 -9.70
C LYS A 146 -14.88 -22.87 -10.96
N SER A 147 -15.45 -21.97 -11.76
CA SER A 147 -16.09 -22.32 -13.03
C SER A 147 -15.10 -22.90 -14.05
N PHE A 148 -13.91 -22.32 -14.19
CA PHE A 148 -12.87 -22.86 -15.09
C PHE A 148 -12.36 -24.24 -14.64
N THR A 149 -12.23 -24.44 -13.32
CA THR A 149 -11.84 -25.73 -12.75
C THR A 149 -12.85 -26.83 -13.10
N ARG A 150 -14.16 -26.53 -13.00
CA ARG A 150 -15.23 -27.47 -13.39
C ARG A 150 -15.21 -27.82 -14.87
N LYS A 151 -14.89 -26.85 -15.73
CA LYS A 151 -14.80 -27.05 -17.19
C LYS A 151 -13.49 -27.70 -17.66
N LYS A 152 -12.57 -28.07 -16.75
CA LYS A 152 -11.22 -28.59 -17.07
C LYS A 152 -10.44 -27.74 -18.08
N SER A 153 -10.72 -26.44 -18.15
CA SER A 153 -10.10 -25.54 -19.13
C SER A 153 -8.69 -25.08 -18.73
N MET A 154 -8.23 -25.47 -17.52
CA MET A 154 -6.91 -25.15 -16.98
C MET A 154 -6.32 -26.37 -16.30
N SER A 155 -4.99 -26.53 -16.38
CA SER A 155 -4.27 -27.56 -15.64
C SER A 155 -4.38 -27.34 -14.13
N ILE A 156 -4.26 -28.43 -13.37
CA ILE A 156 -4.34 -28.41 -11.90
C ILE A 156 -3.28 -27.46 -11.31
N GLU A 157 -2.06 -27.50 -11.84
CA GLU A 157 -0.97 -26.62 -11.39
C GLU A 157 -1.27 -25.15 -11.64
N LYS A 158 -1.75 -24.81 -12.85
CA LYS A 158 -2.09 -23.43 -13.20
C LYS A 158 -3.25 -22.92 -12.34
N THR A 159 -4.26 -23.75 -12.10
CA THR A 159 -5.37 -23.42 -11.20
C THR A 159 -4.89 -23.18 -9.77
N ARG A 160 -3.98 -24.03 -9.25
CA ARG A 160 -3.41 -23.85 -7.91
C ARG A 160 -2.61 -22.55 -7.82
N PHE A 161 -1.80 -22.25 -8.82
CA PHE A 161 -1.03 -21.00 -8.91
C PHE A 161 -1.95 -19.78 -8.92
N GLU A 162 -2.94 -19.74 -9.82
CA GLU A 162 -3.88 -18.63 -9.90
C GLU A 162 -4.71 -18.48 -8.63
N LYS A 163 -5.11 -19.57 -7.97
CA LYS A 163 -5.82 -19.51 -6.69
C LYS A 163 -4.95 -18.88 -5.60
N LYS A 164 -3.66 -19.24 -5.50
CA LYS A 164 -2.73 -18.61 -4.55
C LYS A 164 -2.61 -17.11 -4.81
N LEU A 165 -2.48 -16.73 -6.08
CA LEU A 165 -2.34 -15.32 -6.46
C LEU A 165 -3.63 -14.51 -6.21
N LEU A 166 -4.80 -15.09 -6.44
CA LEU A 166 -6.09 -14.48 -6.09
C LEU A 166 -6.26 -14.32 -4.57
N ILE A 167 -5.89 -15.34 -3.78
CA ILE A 167 -5.95 -15.24 -2.31
C ILE A 167 -4.97 -14.17 -1.81
N GLN A 168 -3.77 -14.09 -2.37
CA GLN A 168 -2.81 -13.04 -2.06
C GLN A 168 -3.39 -11.65 -2.35
N GLY A 169 -3.92 -11.44 -3.55
CA GLY A 169 -4.52 -10.17 -3.94
C GLY A 169 -5.74 -9.80 -3.09
N PHE A 170 -6.60 -10.78 -2.77
CA PHE A 170 -7.71 -10.60 -1.84
C PHE A 170 -7.22 -10.23 -0.43
N SER A 171 -6.13 -10.84 0.04
CA SER A 171 -5.54 -10.51 1.34
C SER A 171 -5.01 -9.08 1.39
N PHE A 172 -4.37 -8.60 0.30
CA PHE A 172 -3.98 -7.19 0.18
C PHE A 172 -5.17 -6.26 0.20
N ALA A 173 -6.22 -6.58 -0.54
CA ALA A 173 -7.45 -5.78 -0.57
C ALA A 173 -8.10 -5.69 0.81
N MET A 174 -8.23 -6.81 1.53
CA MET A 174 -8.78 -6.83 2.89
C MET A 174 -7.95 -6.00 3.87
N PHE A 175 -6.62 -6.12 3.83
CA PHE A 175 -5.76 -5.33 4.72
C PHE A 175 -5.84 -3.83 4.42
N TYR A 176 -5.92 -3.46 3.14
CA TYR A 176 -6.08 -2.06 2.73
C TYR A 176 -7.45 -1.49 3.11
N GLU A 177 -8.50 -2.31 3.05
CA GLU A 177 -9.84 -1.95 3.53
C GLU A 177 -9.83 -1.69 5.04
N VAL A 178 -9.19 -2.56 5.82
CA VAL A 178 -9.07 -2.36 7.28
C VAL A 178 -8.31 -1.06 7.59
N GLU A 179 -7.20 -0.81 6.90
CA GLU A 179 -6.44 0.45 7.04
C GLU A 179 -7.32 1.67 6.71
N ALA A 180 -8.02 1.63 5.58
CA ALA A 180 -8.92 2.70 5.14
C ALA A 180 -10.05 2.93 6.14
N LEU A 181 -10.67 1.87 6.69
CA LEU A 181 -11.71 1.97 7.70
C LEU A 181 -11.19 2.63 8.98
N LEU A 182 -10.04 2.22 9.49
CA LEU A 182 -9.43 2.86 10.66
C LEU A 182 -9.14 4.35 10.39
N PHE A 183 -8.71 4.71 9.19
CA PHE A 183 -8.46 6.12 8.88
C PHE A 183 -9.76 6.93 8.73
N TYR A 184 -10.73 6.44 7.96
CA TYR A 184 -11.94 7.19 7.61
C TYR A 184 -13.02 7.18 8.68
N GLN A 185 -13.11 6.13 9.48
CA GLN A 185 -14.06 6.04 10.60
C GLN A 185 -13.45 6.55 11.91
N ARG A 186 -12.29 7.22 11.88
CA ARG A 186 -11.61 7.73 13.08
C ARG A 186 -12.54 8.54 13.98
N ASP A 187 -13.37 9.43 13.42
CA ASP A 187 -14.22 10.31 14.22
C ASP A 187 -15.34 9.50 14.89
N SER A 188 -15.89 8.51 14.18
CA SER A 188 -16.85 7.54 14.72
C SER A 188 -16.22 6.64 15.78
N ILE A 189 -14.97 6.22 15.62
CA ILE A 189 -14.27 5.40 16.60
C ILE A 189 -13.96 6.23 17.85
N LEU A 190 -13.46 7.46 17.68
CA LEU A 190 -13.16 8.39 18.75
C LEU A 190 -14.41 8.83 19.52
N SER A 191 -15.57 8.93 18.86
CA SER A 191 -16.83 9.22 19.54
C SER A 191 -17.31 8.07 20.44
N ILE A 192 -16.96 6.82 20.10
CA ILE A 192 -17.30 5.64 20.90
C ILE A 192 -16.32 5.47 22.07
N ILE A 193 -15.01 5.58 21.83
CA ILE A 193 -14.01 5.33 22.88
C ILE A 193 -13.81 6.53 23.82
N GLY A 194 -14.13 7.74 23.38
CA GLY A 194 -13.87 8.98 24.12
C GLY A 194 -12.70 9.79 23.54
N LYS A 195 -12.84 11.12 23.51
CA LYS A 195 -11.85 12.03 22.94
C LYS A 195 -10.54 12.06 23.73
N GLU A 196 -10.58 11.73 25.01
CA GLU A 196 -9.43 11.58 25.90
C GLU A 196 -8.45 10.48 25.42
N TYR A 197 -8.92 9.52 24.62
CA TYR A 197 -8.10 8.45 24.07
C TYR A 197 -7.56 8.74 22.66
N THR A 198 -7.73 9.97 22.15
CA THR A 198 -7.29 10.36 20.79
C THR A 198 -5.82 10.02 20.51
N LYS A 199 -4.93 10.33 21.46
CA LYS A 199 -3.50 10.03 21.33
C LYS A 199 -3.21 8.53 21.27
N HIS A 200 -3.87 7.75 22.13
CA HIS A 200 -3.71 6.29 22.16
C HIS A 200 -4.22 5.65 20.87
N TYR A 201 -5.34 6.15 20.34
CA TYR A 201 -5.89 5.73 19.07
C TYR A 201 -4.88 5.95 17.93
N TYR A 202 -4.27 7.13 17.83
CA TYR A 202 -3.30 7.42 16.78
C TYR A 202 -2.00 6.61 16.90
N ILE A 203 -1.56 6.28 18.13
CA ILE A 203 -0.43 5.34 18.33
C ILE A 203 -0.77 3.97 17.73
N VAL A 204 -1.95 3.44 18.05
CA VAL A 204 -2.41 2.16 17.51
C VAL A 204 -2.54 2.22 15.99
N LEU A 205 -3.10 3.31 15.45
CA LEU A 205 -3.24 3.51 14.02
C LEU A 205 -1.88 3.51 13.30
N ASN A 206 -0.90 4.27 13.81
CA ASN A 206 0.44 4.29 13.24
C ASN A 206 1.12 2.91 13.29
N PHE A 207 0.91 2.15 14.36
CA PHE A 207 1.40 0.78 14.44
C PHE A 207 0.77 -0.13 13.37
N PHE A 208 -0.54 -0.03 13.16
CA PHE A 208 -1.23 -0.76 12.08
C PHE A 208 -0.70 -0.38 10.69
N ILE A 209 -0.45 0.91 10.47
CA ILE A 209 0.13 1.42 9.21
C ILE A 209 1.53 0.81 8.98
N ILE A 210 2.38 0.72 10.00
CA ILE A 210 3.70 0.06 9.89
C ILE A 210 3.54 -1.45 9.59
N LEU A 211 2.65 -2.13 10.31
CA LEU A 211 2.37 -3.55 10.07
C LEU A 211 1.88 -3.79 8.64
N PHE A 212 1.07 -2.90 8.08
CA PHE A 212 0.58 -2.98 6.70
C PHE A 212 1.75 -3.00 5.69
N THR A 213 2.74 -2.12 5.87
CA THR A 213 3.95 -2.13 5.02
C THR A 213 4.67 -3.46 5.09
N CYS A 214 4.83 -4.02 6.29
CA CYS A 214 5.49 -5.30 6.50
C CYS A 214 4.69 -6.47 5.91
N PHE A 215 3.35 -6.40 6.02
CA PHE A 215 2.43 -7.41 5.51
C PHE A 215 2.61 -7.61 4.01
N ASN A 216 2.86 -6.54 3.24
CA ASN A 216 3.11 -6.65 1.80
C ASN A 216 4.24 -7.62 1.45
N SER A 217 5.38 -7.51 2.13
CA SER A 217 6.51 -8.41 1.94
C SER A 217 6.23 -9.83 2.46
N VAL A 218 5.57 -9.94 3.61
CA VAL A 218 5.22 -11.23 4.22
C VAL A 218 4.25 -12.02 3.34
N ALA A 219 3.22 -11.38 2.79
CA ALA A 219 2.26 -12.02 1.91
C ALA A 219 2.93 -12.55 0.63
N ILE A 220 3.85 -11.79 0.02
CA ILE A 220 4.65 -12.27 -1.12
C ILE A 220 5.40 -13.55 -0.76
N PHE A 221 6.05 -13.58 0.41
CA PHE A 221 6.78 -14.74 0.88
C PHE A 221 5.88 -15.96 1.16
N ILE A 222 4.70 -15.74 1.73
CA ILE A 222 3.74 -16.80 2.07
C ILE A 222 3.10 -17.40 0.81
N PHE A 223 2.72 -16.58 -0.16
CA PHE A 223 1.91 -17.03 -1.30
C PHE A 223 2.72 -17.39 -2.55
N ILE A 224 3.93 -16.82 -2.74
CA ILE A 224 4.74 -17.05 -3.94
C ILE A 224 5.88 -18.04 -3.64
N ASP A 225 5.68 -19.30 -4.03
CA ASP A 225 6.67 -20.38 -3.81
C ASP A 225 8.05 -20.03 -4.41
N LYS A 226 8.08 -19.46 -5.62
CA LYS A 226 9.32 -19.02 -6.28
C LYS A 226 10.08 -17.97 -5.47
N ALA A 227 9.38 -17.05 -4.81
CA ALA A 227 10.03 -16.03 -3.98
C ALA A 227 10.70 -16.67 -2.76
N ARG A 228 10.02 -17.65 -2.14
CA ARG A 228 10.57 -18.43 -1.02
C ARG A 228 11.77 -19.27 -1.42
N GLU A 229 11.69 -19.96 -2.56
CA GLU A 229 12.82 -20.72 -3.11
C GLU A 229 14.01 -19.82 -3.42
N HIS A 230 13.77 -18.67 -4.03
CA HIS A 230 14.81 -17.70 -4.32
C HIS A 230 15.48 -17.20 -3.03
N LEU A 231 14.70 -16.82 -2.01
CA LEU A 231 15.24 -16.40 -0.72
C LEU A 231 16.06 -17.52 -0.05
N LYS A 232 15.56 -18.75 -0.05
CA LYS A 232 16.31 -19.92 0.45
C LYS A 232 17.63 -20.05 -0.28
N ARG A 233 17.65 -20.03 -1.62
CA ARG A 233 18.89 -20.12 -2.41
C ARG A 233 19.87 -19.00 -2.05
N THR A 234 19.41 -17.75 -1.93
CA THR A 234 20.28 -16.63 -1.58
C THR A 234 20.89 -16.77 -0.18
N ILE A 235 20.12 -17.27 0.80
CA ILE A 235 20.61 -17.52 2.17
C ILE A 235 21.56 -18.72 2.21
N PHE A 236 21.22 -19.84 1.55
CA PHE A 236 22.03 -21.06 1.57
C PHE A 236 23.32 -20.93 0.75
N CYS A 237 23.31 -20.25 -0.40
CA CYS A 237 24.53 -19.92 -1.14
C CYS A 237 25.48 -19.07 -0.28
N ARG A 238 24.96 -18.13 0.51
CA ARG A 238 25.78 -17.37 1.48
C ARG A 238 26.37 -18.25 2.59
N LYS A 239 25.64 -19.27 3.06
CA LYS A 239 26.18 -20.22 4.06
C LYS A 239 27.32 -21.08 3.50
N ASN A 240 27.24 -21.51 2.24
CA ASN A 240 28.30 -22.30 1.62
C ASN A 240 29.55 -21.46 1.31
N ILE A 241 29.39 -20.18 0.96
CA ILE A 241 30.52 -19.25 0.81
C ILE A 241 31.20 -18.95 2.16
N LYS A 242 30.44 -18.79 3.25
CA LYS A 242 31.04 -18.62 4.59
C LYS A 242 31.82 -19.86 5.06
N LYS A 243 31.32 -21.07 4.77
CA LYS A 243 32.04 -22.32 5.09
C LYS A 243 33.32 -22.50 4.28
N SER A 244 33.37 -22.05 3.02
CA SER A 244 34.60 -22.16 2.22
C SER A 244 35.66 -21.13 2.62
N ILE A 245 35.26 -20.00 3.19
CA ILE A 245 36.18 -18.99 3.73
C ILE A 245 36.71 -19.44 5.11
N SER A 246 35.89 -20.05 5.97
CA SER A 246 36.33 -20.54 7.29
C SER A 246 37.16 -21.83 7.27
N MET A 247 37.33 -22.47 6.10
CA MET A 247 38.26 -23.60 5.92
C MET A 247 39.59 -23.17 5.28
N LYS A 248 39.75 -21.88 4.94
CA LYS A 248 40.97 -21.32 4.35
C LYS A 248 41.82 -20.51 5.35
N TYR A 249 41.40 -20.46 6.62
CA TYR A 249 42.11 -19.88 7.76
C TYR A 249 42.04 -20.86 8.92
#